data_AF-A0AAE9XEX6-F1
#
_entry.id   AF-A0AAE9XEX6-F1
#
_cell.length_a   1.000
_cell.length_b   1.000
_cell.length_c   1.000
_cell.angle_alpha   90.00
_cell.angle_beta   90.00
_cell.angle_gamma   90.00
#
_symmetry.space_group_name_H-M   'P 1'
#
loop_
_entity.id
_entity.type
_entity.pdbx_description
1 polymer ?
#
loop_
_entity_poly.entity_id
_entity_poly.type
_entity_poly.pdbx_seq_one_letter_code
_entity_poly.pdbx_strand_id
1 'polypeptide(L)'
;MMTDTQDNELIVFGEHNVHAENLSIGHLVTYFPWTKLFNASGMAGAYPALLYTNEKADALYEVVSSLLGEWIVSGDPWIDLSLVFHDVEGGQPEGDLEVVLSSHLNEEDIMPVPSLFLYDMGCYLLEAAAAWIADQEAYGMQTVIERKDISRRPSEKGLRLVGHWILKAIES
;
A
#
# COMPACT_ATOMS: atom_id res chain seq x y z
N MET A 1 -1.07 6.53 -35.47
CA MET A 1 0.26 6.81 -34.91
C MET A 1 0.10 6.76 -33.40
N MET A 2 0.94 5.96 -32.74
CA MET A 2 0.82 5.59 -31.34
C MET A 2 1.01 6.80 -30.43
N THR A 3 0.19 6.92 -29.40
CA THR A 3 0.47 7.76 -28.24
C THR A 3 1.33 6.95 -27.29
N ASP A 4 2.62 7.27 -27.20
CA ASP A 4 3.46 6.89 -26.07
C ASP A 4 2.92 7.56 -24.82
N THR A 5 2.22 6.81 -23.98
CA THR A 5 1.97 7.18 -22.58
C THR A 5 3.14 6.60 -21.79
N GLN A 6 4.26 7.33 -21.75
CA GLN A 6 5.36 6.98 -20.85
C GLN A 6 4.95 7.34 -19.42
N ASP A 7 4.96 6.30 -18.58
CA ASP A 7 4.87 6.36 -17.13
C ASP A 7 5.77 7.48 -16.58
N ASN A 8 5.15 8.46 -15.93
CA ASN A 8 5.85 9.56 -15.28
C ASN A 8 6.05 9.25 -13.80
N GLU A 9 6.43 8.00 -13.48
CA GLU A 9 6.86 7.59 -12.14
C GLU A 9 8.27 8.13 -11.90
N LEU A 10 8.41 9.00 -10.90
CA LEU A 10 9.69 9.59 -10.52
C LEU A 10 10.07 9.12 -9.12
N ILE A 11 11.11 8.31 -9.05
CA ILE A 11 11.74 7.92 -7.79
C ILE A 11 13.05 8.70 -7.66
N VAL A 12 13.15 9.54 -6.64
CA VAL A 12 14.35 10.33 -6.33
C VAL A 12 14.97 9.83 -5.03
N PHE A 13 16.25 9.50 -5.08
CA PHE A 13 17.06 9.14 -3.93
C PHE A 13 17.96 10.34 -3.53
N GLY A 14 17.82 10.83 -2.30
CA GLY A 14 18.75 11.77 -1.68
C GLY A 14 19.67 11.05 -0.67
N GLU A 15 20.70 11.72 -0.14
CA GLU A 15 21.71 11.09 0.73
C GLU A 15 21.13 10.26 1.89
N HIS A 16 19.91 10.56 2.37
CA HIS A 16 19.18 9.78 3.37
C HIS A 16 17.64 9.79 3.22
N ASN A 17 17.12 10.13 2.03
CA ASN A 17 15.68 10.29 1.81
C ASN A 17 15.22 9.54 0.55
N VAL A 18 14.07 8.88 0.63
CA VAL A 18 13.40 8.25 -0.52
C VAL A 18 12.10 8.98 -0.79
N HIS A 19 11.90 9.35 -2.04
CA HIS A 19 10.66 9.96 -2.50
C HIS A 19 10.19 9.27 -3.77
N ALA A 20 8.94 8.85 -3.80
CA ALA A 20 8.31 8.31 -5.00
C ALA A 20 6.95 8.98 -5.21
N GLU A 21 6.73 9.48 -6.42
CA GLU A 21 5.46 10.10 -6.85
C GLU A 21 4.77 9.24 -7.89
N ASN A 22 3.44 9.17 -7.79
CA ASN A 22 2.59 8.37 -8.68
C ASN A 22 3.03 6.90 -8.78
N LEU A 23 3.46 6.31 -7.66
CA LEU A 23 3.82 4.91 -7.54
C LEU A 23 2.64 4.04 -8.01
N SER A 24 2.90 3.19 -9.00
CA SER A 24 1.92 2.25 -9.49
C SER A 24 1.60 1.21 -8.42
N ILE A 25 0.31 0.96 -8.19
CA ILE A 25 -0.12 -0.11 -7.27
C ILE A 25 0.35 -1.50 -7.73
N GLY A 26 0.80 -1.64 -8.99
CA GLY A 26 1.41 -2.86 -9.50
C GLY A 26 2.61 -3.33 -8.67
N HIS A 27 3.41 -2.41 -8.14
CA HIS A 27 4.52 -2.71 -7.24
C HIS A 27 4.05 -3.27 -5.88
N LEU A 28 2.79 -3.02 -5.52
CA LEU A 28 2.24 -3.29 -4.19
C LEU A 28 1.46 -4.59 -4.13
N VAL A 29 1.08 -5.17 -5.27
CA VAL A 29 0.24 -6.38 -5.34
C VAL A 29 0.85 -7.53 -4.55
N THR A 30 2.17 -7.71 -4.62
CA THR A 30 2.89 -8.76 -3.89
C THR A 30 2.93 -8.53 -2.38
N TYR A 31 2.75 -7.28 -1.94
CA TYR A 31 2.73 -6.85 -0.54
C TYR A 31 1.30 -6.68 0.00
N PHE A 32 0.28 -6.91 -0.83
CA PHE A 32 -1.11 -6.72 -0.43
C PHE A 32 -1.47 -7.62 0.76
N PRO A 33 -2.05 -7.09 1.85
CA PRO A 33 -2.24 -7.82 3.09
C PRO A 33 -3.46 -8.76 3.06
N TRP A 34 -3.45 -9.76 2.17
CA TRP A 34 -4.54 -10.72 1.94
C TRP A 34 -5.11 -11.34 3.23
N THR A 35 -4.24 -11.77 4.14
CA THR A 35 -4.66 -12.35 5.42
C THR A 35 -5.49 -11.38 6.26
N LYS A 36 -5.17 -10.07 6.26
CA LYS A 36 -5.96 -9.07 6.99
C LYS A 36 -7.33 -8.87 6.37
N LEU A 37 -7.39 -8.78 5.03
CA LEU A 37 -8.65 -8.70 4.28
C LEU A 37 -9.57 -9.88 4.60
N PHE A 38 -9.05 -11.11 4.59
CA PHE A 38 -9.87 -12.30 4.87
C PHE A 38 -10.37 -12.32 6.32
N ASN A 39 -9.50 -11.98 7.28
CA ASN A 39 -9.90 -11.89 8.69
C ASN A 39 -10.99 -10.83 8.91
N ALA A 40 -10.86 -9.65 8.28
CA ALA A 40 -11.88 -8.60 8.33
C ALA A 40 -13.21 -9.06 7.72
N SER A 41 -13.16 -9.94 6.74
CA SER A 41 -14.32 -10.59 6.10
C SER A 41 -14.85 -11.80 6.89
N GLY A 42 -14.35 -12.05 8.11
CA GLY A 42 -14.79 -13.14 8.99
C GLY A 42 -14.25 -14.52 8.61
N MET A 43 -13.20 -14.59 7.79
CA MET A 43 -12.58 -15.83 7.35
C MET A 43 -11.25 -16.03 8.08
N ALA A 44 -11.21 -16.99 9.01
CA ALA A 44 -10.01 -17.29 9.77
C ALA A 44 -9.04 -18.16 8.98
N GLY A 45 -7.79 -17.71 8.85
CA GLY A 45 -6.71 -18.46 8.23
C GLY A 45 -5.66 -17.56 7.61
N ALA A 46 -4.54 -18.13 7.18
CA ALA A 46 -3.47 -17.40 6.51
C ALA A 46 -3.55 -17.60 4.99
N TYR A 47 -3.36 -16.51 4.23
CA TYR A 47 -3.08 -16.60 2.81
C TYR A 47 -1.67 -17.20 2.58
N PRO A 48 -1.44 -18.00 1.51
CA PRO A 48 -2.42 -18.48 0.52
C PRO A 48 -3.16 -19.76 0.93
N ALA A 49 -2.77 -20.41 2.04
CA ALA A 49 -3.31 -21.70 2.46
C ALA A 49 -4.86 -21.70 2.61
N LEU A 50 -5.43 -20.58 3.04
CA LEU A 50 -6.87 -20.40 3.20
C LEU A 50 -7.64 -20.61 1.88
N LEU A 51 -7.08 -20.22 0.74
CA LEU A 51 -7.75 -20.31 -0.56
C LEU A 51 -8.11 -21.75 -0.94
N TYR A 52 -7.26 -22.71 -0.58
CA TYR A 52 -7.50 -24.13 -0.87
C TYR A 52 -8.57 -24.79 0.00
N THR A 53 -9.06 -24.08 1.02
CA THR A 53 -9.96 -24.65 2.04
C THR A 53 -11.25 -23.86 2.22
N ASN A 54 -11.36 -22.67 1.62
CA ASN A 54 -12.50 -21.78 1.80
C ASN A 54 -12.90 -21.11 0.47
N GLU A 55 -13.98 -21.61 -0.13
CA GLU A 55 -14.53 -21.09 -1.41
C GLU A 55 -14.89 -19.61 -1.36
N LYS A 56 -15.27 -19.07 -0.20
CA LYS A 56 -15.56 -17.63 -0.07
C LYS A 56 -14.28 -16.79 -0.12
N ALA A 57 -13.18 -17.32 0.42
CA ALA A 57 -11.88 -16.65 0.37
C ALA A 57 -11.34 -16.65 -1.07
N ASP A 58 -11.50 -17.77 -1.78
CA ASP A 58 -11.18 -17.89 -3.20
C ASP A 58 -11.97 -16.91 -4.06
N ALA A 59 -13.30 -16.86 -3.90
CA ALA A 59 -14.15 -15.91 -4.62
C ALA A 59 -13.82 -14.44 -4.30
N LEU A 60 -13.52 -14.11 -3.04
CA LEU A 60 -13.11 -12.75 -2.66
C LEU A 60 -11.74 -12.40 -3.25
N TYR A 61 -10.80 -13.35 -3.26
CA TYR A 61 -9.49 -13.17 -3.86
C TYR A 61 -9.58 -12.85 -5.35
N GLU A 62 -10.39 -13.59 -6.11
CA GLU A 62 -10.57 -13.35 -7.55
C GLU A 62 -11.15 -11.95 -7.82
N VAL A 63 -12.19 -11.56 -7.08
CA VAL A 63 -12.83 -10.25 -7.26
C VAL A 63 -11.88 -9.10 -6.90
N VAL A 64 -11.17 -9.20 -5.78
CA VAL A 64 -10.22 -8.17 -5.36
C VAL A 64 -9.01 -8.12 -6.28
N SER A 65 -8.51 -9.27 -6.75
CA SER A 65 -7.41 -9.32 -7.73
C SER A 65 -7.81 -8.67 -9.05
N SER A 66 -9.04 -8.90 -9.52
CA SER A 66 -9.57 -8.23 -10.71
C SER A 66 -9.65 -6.71 -10.51
N LEU A 67 -10.16 -6.26 -9.36
CA LEU A 67 -10.26 -4.83 -9.03
C LEU A 67 -8.87 -4.17 -8.97
N LEU A 68 -7.89 -4.82 -8.34
CA LEU A 68 -6.50 -4.34 -8.34
C LEU A 68 -5.95 -4.27 -9.76
N GLY A 69 -6.24 -5.27 -10.60
CA GLY A 69 -5.87 -5.26 -12.01
C GLY A 69 -6.46 -4.08 -12.79
N GLU A 70 -7.73 -3.76 -12.56
CA GLU A 70 -8.39 -2.59 -13.16
C GLU A 70 -7.74 -1.28 -12.72
N TRP A 71 -7.44 -1.15 -11.43
CA TRP A 71 -6.79 0.04 -10.87
C TRP A 71 -5.34 0.23 -11.36
N ILE A 72 -4.60 -0.86 -11.61
CA ILE A 72 -3.28 -0.79 -12.24
C ILE A 72 -3.41 -0.19 -13.64
N VAL A 73 -4.40 -0.64 -14.42
CA VAL A 73 -4.59 -0.19 -15.80
C VAL A 73 -5.11 1.25 -15.86
N SER A 74 -5.97 1.66 -14.93
CA SER A 74 -6.50 3.02 -14.88
C SER A 74 -5.50 4.04 -14.34
N GLY A 75 -4.52 3.61 -13.54
CA GLY A 75 -3.66 4.50 -12.76
C GLY A 75 -4.39 5.22 -11.62
N ASP A 76 -5.53 4.68 -11.17
CA ASP A 76 -6.36 5.25 -10.11
C ASP A 76 -6.88 4.11 -9.21
N PRO A 77 -6.53 4.07 -7.92
CA PRO A 77 -5.76 5.06 -7.16
C PRO A 77 -4.25 5.08 -7.48
N TRP A 78 -3.59 6.17 -7.11
CA TRP A 78 -2.13 6.30 -7.12
C TRP A 78 -1.59 6.62 -5.72
N ILE A 79 -0.29 6.37 -5.54
CA ILE A 79 0.39 6.54 -4.26
C ILE A 79 1.59 7.48 -4.41
N ASP A 80 1.73 8.38 -3.45
CA ASP A 80 2.94 9.16 -3.23
C ASP A 80 3.52 8.75 -1.87
N LEU A 81 4.84 8.63 -1.76
CA LEU A 81 5.48 8.32 -0.48
C LEU A 81 6.75 9.12 -0.27
N SER A 82 7.02 9.39 1.01
CA SER A 82 8.21 10.08 1.47
C SER A 82 8.76 9.35 2.69
N LEU A 83 10.00 8.93 2.62
CA LEU A 83 10.75 8.34 3.72
C LEU A 83 11.96 9.22 4.04
N VAL A 84 12.06 9.65 5.28
CA VAL A 84 13.13 10.50 5.77
C VAL A 84 13.83 9.80 6.92
N PHE A 85 15.12 9.48 6.75
CA PHE A 85 15.92 8.88 7.82
C PHE A 85 16.52 9.96 8.71
N HIS A 86 16.54 9.67 10.02
CA HIS A 86 17.09 10.55 11.03
C HIS A 86 18.22 9.85 11.79
N ASP A 87 19.34 10.55 11.96
CA ASP A 87 20.45 10.08 12.79
C ASP A 87 20.01 10.05 14.25
N VAL A 88 19.96 8.85 14.83
CA VAL A 88 19.74 8.66 16.25
C VAL A 88 21.11 8.49 16.91
N GLU A 89 21.56 9.46 17.70
CA GLU A 89 22.87 9.39 18.39
C GLU A 89 23.01 8.08 19.19
N GLY A 90 23.89 7.18 18.73
CA GLY A 90 24.14 5.88 19.35
C GLY A 90 23.01 4.86 19.20
N GLY A 91 22.02 5.13 18.33
CA GLY A 91 20.87 4.26 18.07
C GLY A 91 20.90 3.61 16.68
N GLN A 92 19.96 2.69 16.45
CA GLN A 92 19.67 2.17 15.12
C GLN A 92 19.01 3.27 14.27
N PRO A 93 19.28 3.32 12.95
CA PRO A 93 18.65 4.30 12.07
C PRO A 93 17.13 4.14 12.10
N GLU A 94 16.43 5.26 12.26
CA GLU A 94 14.97 5.36 12.27
C GLU A 94 14.52 6.25 11.10
N GLY A 95 13.50 5.79 10.38
CA GLY A 95 12.92 6.50 9.24
C GLY A 95 11.46 6.84 9.48
N ASP A 96 11.10 8.10 9.30
CA ASP A 96 9.71 8.56 9.27
C ASP A 96 9.16 8.36 7.86
N LEU A 97 8.17 7.47 7.72
CA LEU A 97 7.50 7.16 6.46
C LEU A 97 6.12 7.79 6.41
N GLU A 98 5.87 8.63 5.42
CA GLU A 98 4.54 9.07 5.01
C GLU A 98 4.16 8.36 3.70
N VAL A 99 2.96 7.80 3.66
CA VAL A 99 2.36 7.28 2.42
C VAL A 99 1.01 7.95 2.22
N VAL A 100 0.82 8.54 1.04
CA VAL A 100 -0.40 9.22 0.61
C VAL A 100 -1.03 8.42 -0.51
N LEU A 101 -2.27 8.01 -0.33
CA LEU A 101 -3.09 7.44 -1.40
C LEU A 101 -4.09 8.50 -1.84
N SER A 102 -4.12 8.74 -3.15
CA SER A 102 -5.06 9.65 -3.78
C SER A 102 -5.84 8.91 -4.86
N SER A 103 -7.11 9.29 -5.03
CA SER A 103 -8.00 8.67 -6.00
C SER A 103 -9.07 9.65 -6.46
N HIS A 104 -9.56 9.49 -7.67
CA HIS A 104 -10.78 10.17 -8.10
C HIS A 104 -12.06 9.42 -7.69
N LEU A 105 -11.92 8.18 -7.22
CA LEU A 105 -13.01 7.36 -6.73
C LEU A 105 -13.58 7.94 -5.42
N ASN A 106 -14.90 7.89 -5.29
CA ASN A 106 -15.67 8.33 -4.14
C ASN A 106 -16.21 7.13 -3.37
N GLU A 107 -16.62 7.33 -2.12
CA GLU A 107 -17.23 6.26 -1.32
C GLU A 107 -18.56 5.74 -1.90
N GLU A 108 -19.21 6.54 -2.73
CA GLU A 108 -20.44 6.18 -3.43
C GLU A 108 -20.19 5.24 -4.62
N ASP A 109 -18.94 5.10 -5.07
CA ASP A 109 -18.59 4.17 -6.15
C ASP A 109 -18.79 2.73 -5.67
N ILE A 110 -19.56 1.99 -6.47
CA ILE A 110 -20.01 0.64 -6.11
C ILE A 110 -18.81 -0.30 -6.11
N MET A 111 -18.49 -0.82 -4.92
CA MET A 111 -17.54 -1.91 -4.78
C MET A 111 -18.13 -3.22 -5.32
N PRO A 112 -17.31 -4.08 -5.95
CA PRO A 112 -17.79 -5.34 -6.52
C PRO A 112 -18.28 -6.33 -5.45
N VAL A 113 -17.92 -6.10 -4.19
CA VAL A 113 -18.38 -6.87 -3.03
C VAL A 113 -19.06 -5.93 -2.03
N PRO A 114 -20.30 -6.19 -1.60
CA PRO A 114 -21.04 -5.30 -0.69
C PRO A 114 -20.40 -5.07 0.68
N SER A 115 -19.52 -5.97 1.11
CA SER A 115 -18.78 -5.87 2.38
C SER A 115 -17.42 -5.19 2.24
N LEU A 116 -17.05 -4.77 1.03
CA LEU A 116 -15.80 -4.09 0.75
C LEU A 116 -16.07 -2.59 0.62
N PHE A 117 -15.25 -1.77 1.28
CA PHE A 117 -15.34 -0.32 1.19
C PHE A 117 -14.07 0.26 0.57
N LEU A 118 -14.22 1.36 -0.19
CA LEU A 118 -13.08 2.06 -0.79
C LEU A 118 -12.05 2.47 0.27
N TYR A 119 -12.53 2.90 1.43
CA TYR A 119 -11.69 3.26 2.57
C TYR A 119 -10.78 2.10 3.02
N ASP A 120 -11.35 0.90 3.20
CA ASP A 120 -10.60 -0.26 3.67
C ASP A 120 -9.58 -0.71 2.63
N MET A 121 -9.97 -0.71 1.35
CA MET A 121 -9.06 -0.99 0.24
C MET A 121 -7.90 0.00 0.19
N GLY A 122 -8.18 1.29 0.36
CA GLY A 122 -7.16 2.31 0.45
C GLY A 122 -6.21 2.07 1.64
N CYS A 123 -6.74 1.66 2.80
CA CYS A 123 -5.91 1.31 3.95
C CYS A 123 -5.00 0.09 3.67
N TYR A 124 -5.51 -0.94 2.99
CA TYR A 124 -4.71 -2.10 2.60
C TYR A 124 -3.60 -1.75 1.61
N LEU A 125 -3.88 -0.86 0.65
CA LEU A 125 -2.87 -0.37 -0.29
C LEU A 125 -1.79 0.47 0.39
N LEU A 126 -2.16 1.32 1.34
CA LEU A 126 -1.20 2.07 2.14
C LEU A 126 -0.30 1.14 2.96
N GLU A 127 -0.86 0.09 3.58
CA GLU A 127 -0.06 -0.92 4.29
C GLU A 127 0.85 -1.71 3.35
N ALA A 128 0.41 -2.00 2.12
CA ALA A 128 1.21 -2.67 1.11
C ALA A 128 2.38 -1.79 0.65
N ALA A 129 2.16 -0.49 0.44
CA ALA A 129 3.22 0.48 0.13
C ALA A 129 4.24 0.60 1.26
N ALA A 130 3.77 0.64 2.50
CA ALA A 130 4.62 0.67 3.67
C ALA A 130 5.50 -0.59 3.78
N ALA A 131 4.94 -1.77 3.53
CA ALA A 131 5.71 -3.02 3.50
C ALA A 131 6.68 -3.09 2.31
N TRP A 132 6.26 -2.60 1.13
CA TRP A 132 7.11 -2.55 -0.06
C TRP A 132 8.36 -1.72 0.17
N ILE A 133 8.22 -0.47 0.65
CA ILE A 133 9.38 0.40 0.87
C ILE A 133 10.28 -0.12 2.00
N ALA A 134 9.70 -0.73 3.03
CA ALA A 134 10.48 -1.36 4.11
C ALA A 134 11.35 -2.52 3.61
N ASP A 135 10.91 -3.26 2.60
CA ASP A 135 11.69 -4.31 1.94
C ASP A 135 12.76 -3.72 1.01
N GLN A 136 12.42 -2.67 0.24
CA GLN A 136 13.39 -2.00 -0.63
C GLN A 136 14.55 -1.37 0.16
N GLU A 137 14.23 -0.73 1.29
CA GLU A 137 15.21 -0.03 2.15
C GLU A 137 15.78 -0.93 3.25
N ALA A 138 15.52 -2.24 3.19
CA ALA A 138 16.09 -3.17 4.15
C ALA A 138 17.62 -3.31 3.99
N TYR A 139 18.18 -3.09 2.79
CA TYR A 139 19.61 -3.30 2.47
C TYR A 139 20.20 -4.61 3.01
N GLY A 140 19.39 -5.67 3.08
CA GLY A 140 19.77 -6.99 3.63
C GLY A 140 19.72 -7.09 5.16
N MET A 141 19.28 -6.06 5.86
CA MET A 141 18.98 -6.06 7.30
C MET A 141 17.52 -6.43 7.55
N GLN A 142 17.19 -6.87 8.76
CA GLN A 142 15.81 -7.03 9.16
C GLN A 142 15.22 -5.66 9.47
N THR A 143 14.08 -5.30 8.87
CA THR A 143 13.37 -4.06 9.19
C THR A 143 12.13 -4.34 10.01
N VAL A 144 11.81 -3.45 10.95
CA VAL A 144 10.50 -3.40 11.60
C VAL A 144 9.80 -2.13 11.18
N ILE A 145 8.56 -2.30 10.75
CA ILE A 145 7.67 -1.20 10.40
C ILE A 145 6.55 -1.09 11.44
N GLU A 146 6.45 0.07 12.06
CA GLU A 146 5.47 0.37 13.09
C GLU A 146 4.47 1.41 12.57
N ARG A 147 3.20 1.01 12.41
CA ARG A 147 2.12 1.92 12.02
C ARG A 147 1.82 2.90 13.15
N LYS A 148 1.85 4.21 12.86
CA LYS A 148 1.43 5.26 13.79
C LYS A 148 -0.04 5.59 13.61
N ASP A 149 -0.44 5.95 12.40
CA ASP A 149 -1.84 6.23 12.08
C ASP A 149 -2.14 6.01 10.59
N ILE A 150 -3.43 5.89 10.28
CA ILE A 150 -3.95 6.19 8.95
C ILE A 150 -5.15 7.09 9.18
N SER A 151 -5.22 8.18 8.44
CA SER A 151 -6.29 9.15 8.52
C SER A 151 -6.80 9.55 7.14
N ARG A 152 -8.10 9.81 7.06
CA ARG A 152 -8.70 10.45 5.90
C ARG A 152 -8.35 11.93 5.91
N ARG A 153 -7.94 12.46 4.77
CA ARG A 153 -7.70 13.89 4.59
C ARG A 153 -8.76 14.51 3.67
N PRO A 154 -9.06 15.81 3.82
CA PRO A 154 -9.87 16.51 2.85
C PRO A 154 -9.26 16.37 1.44
N SER A 155 -10.11 16.09 0.46
CA SER A 155 -9.77 16.09 -0.95
C SER A 155 -10.77 16.94 -1.71
N GLU A 156 -10.31 17.67 -2.73
CA GLU A 156 -11.21 18.39 -3.63
C GLU A 156 -12.00 17.42 -4.53
N LYS A 157 -11.46 16.22 -4.77
CA LYS A 157 -12.09 15.13 -5.55
C LYS A 157 -11.71 13.77 -4.97
N GLY A 158 -12.68 12.87 -4.86
CA GLY A 158 -12.46 11.48 -4.51
C GLY A 158 -11.86 11.25 -3.12
N LEU A 159 -11.18 10.12 -2.97
CA LEU A 159 -10.58 9.67 -1.72
C LEU A 159 -9.13 10.15 -1.59
N ARG A 160 -8.81 10.70 -0.41
CA ARG A 160 -7.42 10.92 0.02
C ARG A 160 -7.18 10.33 1.40
N LEU A 161 -6.22 9.42 1.48
CA LEU A 161 -5.75 8.81 2.72
C LEU A 161 -4.29 9.14 2.93
N VAL A 162 -3.91 9.37 4.19
CA VAL A 162 -2.52 9.53 4.59
C VAL A 162 -2.25 8.56 5.72
N GLY A 163 -1.18 7.79 5.60
CA GLY A 163 -0.69 6.97 6.68
C GLY A 163 0.74 7.33 7.05
N HIS A 164 1.07 7.09 8.32
CA HIS A 164 2.41 7.29 8.85
C HIS A 164 2.92 6.01 9.51
N TRP A 165 4.18 5.69 9.24
CA TRP A 165 4.89 4.58 9.85
C TRP A 165 6.28 5.04 10.31
N ILE A 166 6.82 4.27 11.24
CA ILE A 166 8.23 4.34 11.59
C ILE A 166 8.91 3.07 11.08
N LEU A 167 9.98 3.26 10.32
CA LEU A 167 10.87 2.19 9.86
C LEU A 167 12.09 2.13 10.77
N LYS A 168 12.42 0.94 11.29
CA LYS A 168 13.61 0.70 12.11
C LYS A 168 14.41 -0.44 11.51
N ALA A 169 15.70 -0.22 11.30
CA ALA A 169 16.62 -1.32 10.99
C ALA A 169 16.97 -2.08 12.27
N ILE A 170 16.94 -3.40 12.23
CA ILE A 170 17.33 -4.29 13.33
C ILE A 170 18.61 -5.02 12.93
N GLU A 171 19.63 -4.93 13.79
CA GLU A 171 20.82 -5.78 13.68
C GLU A 171 20.45 -7.25 13.87
N SER A 172 20.93 -8.10 12.95
CA SER A 172 20.69 -9.55 12.95
C SER A 172 21.58 -10.29 13.93
#